data_AF-A0A2G5X9Q1-F1
#
_entry.id   AF-A0A2G5X9Q1-F1
#
_cell.length_a   1.000
_cell.length_b   1.000
_cell.length_c   1.000
_cell.angle_alpha   90.00
_cell.angle_beta   90.00
_cell.angle_gamma   90.00
#
_symmetry.space_group_name_H-M   'P 1'
#
loop_
_entity.id
_entity.type
_entity.pdbx_description
1 polymer ?
#
loop_
_entity_poly.entity_id
_entity_poly.type
_entity_poly.pdbx_seq_one_letter_code
_entity_poly.pdbx_strand_id
1 'polypeptide(L)'
;MNYRISNKQVFEQAQLRSVSDVQLTEDELQNGMKLATAKEDATLMLYLIEVDGQKKFEVRWDDSHEQFTGWYSAWENFTWCLDIAGK
;
A
#
# COMPACT_ATOMS: atom_id res chain seq x y z
N MET A 1 11.27 -12.25 4.73
CA MET A 1 10.29 -11.22 4.30
C MET A 1 8.91 -11.82 4.38
N ASN A 2 8.08 -11.26 5.27
CA ASN A 2 6.75 -11.77 5.61
C ASN A 2 5.65 -11.12 4.74
N TYR A 3 6.04 -10.56 3.60
CA TYR A 3 5.14 -9.95 2.62
C TYR A 3 5.52 -10.33 1.19
N ARG A 4 4.57 -10.12 0.28
CA ARG A 4 4.71 -10.26 -1.17
C ARG A 4 4.48 -8.90 -1.81
N ILE A 5 5.33 -8.54 -2.78
CA ILE A 5 5.17 -7.35 -3.61
C ILE A 5 4.33 -7.72 -4.83
N SER A 6 3.27 -6.95 -5.11
CA SER A 6 2.35 -7.17 -6.23
C SER A 6 2.72 -6.32 -7.45
N ASN A 7 3.10 -5.05 -7.25
CA ASN A 7 3.56 -4.15 -8.30
C ASN A 7 4.97 -3.63 -7.99
N LYS A 8 5.99 -4.36 -8.45
CA LYS A 8 7.39 -4.08 -8.13
C LYS A 8 7.85 -2.69 -8.60
N GLN A 9 7.44 -2.31 -9.81
CA GLN A 9 7.85 -1.04 -10.41
C GLN A 9 7.39 0.15 -9.55
N VAL A 10 6.10 0.18 -9.17
CA VAL A 10 5.54 1.27 -8.37
C VAL A 10 6.03 1.21 -6.93
N PHE A 11 6.22 0.02 -6.38
CA PHE A 11 6.78 -0.17 -5.04
C PHE A 11 8.21 0.41 -4.93
N GLU A 12 9.09 0.12 -5.89
CA GLU A 12 10.44 0.68 -5.93
C GLU A 12 10.44 2.18 -6.22
N GLN A 13 9.54 2.66 -7.09
CA GLN A 13 9.36 4.09 -7.33
C GLN A 13 8.99 4.84 -6.05
N ALA A 14 8.03 4.33 -5.28
CA ALA A 14 7.55 4.98 -4.05
C ALA A 14 8.65 5.13 -2.98
N GLN A 15 9.64 4.23 -2.96
CA GLN A 15 10.78 4.32 -2.06
C GLN A 15 11.76 5.45 -2.42
N LEU A 16 11.83 5.82 -3.70
CA LEU A 16 12.87 6.70 -4.23
C LEU A 16 12.34 8.08 -4.60
N ARG A 17 11.07 8.19 -5.00
CA ARG A 17 10.47 9.43 -5.51
C ARG A 17 8.94 9.43 -5.39
N SER A 18 8.33 10.55 -5.78
CA SER A 18 6.88 10.69 -5.86
C SER A 18 6.24 9.65 -6.78
N VAL A 19 5.00 9.26 -6.46
CA VAL A 19 4.13 8.39 -7.26
C VAL A 19 3.00 9.15 -7.95
N SER A 20 3.06 10.48 -7.97
CA SER A 20 2.05 11.36 -8.57
C SER A 20 1.84 11.11 -10.07
N ASP A 21 2.85 10.59 -10.77
CA ASP A 21 2.85 10.24 -12.19
C ASP A 21 2.32 8.82 -12.48
N VAL A 22 2.06 8.01 -11.45
CA VAL A 22 1.55 6.65 -11.62
C VAL A 22 0.10 6.70 -12.08
N GLN A 23 -0.16 6.12 -13.25
CA GLN A 23 -1.51 5.97 -13.77
C GLN A 23 -2.17 4.73 -13.16
N LEU A 24 -3.42 4.88 -12.74
CA LEU A 24 -4.25 3.78 -12.26
C LEU A 24 -5.22 3.38 -13.38
N THR A 25 -5.42 2.09 -13.55
CA THR A 25 -6.50 1.56 -14.39
C THR A 25 -7.87 1.82 -13.77
N GLU A 26 -8.96 1.63 -14.51
CA GLU A 26 -10.33 1.80 -13.98
C GLU A 26 -10.60 0.94 -12.74
N ASP A 27 -10.11 -0.31 -12.74
CA ASP A 27 -10.21 -1.21 -11.59
C ASP A 27 -9.41 -0.69 -10.39
N GLU A 28 -8.20 -0.20 -10.62
CA GLU A 28 -7.34 0.34 -9.56
C GLU A 28 -7.82 1.71 -9.05
N LEU A 29 -8.57 2.48 -9.84
CA LEU A 29 -9.24 3.68 -9.36
C LEU A 29 -10.38 3.34 -8.39
N GLN A 30 -11.04 2.20 -8.57
CA GLN A 30 -12.11 1.74 -7.67
C GLN A 30 -11.56 1.00 -6.45
N ASN A 31 -10.58 0.12 -6.67
CA ASN A 31 -10.13 -0.84 -5.66
C ASN A 31 -8.76 -0.49 -5.05
N GLY A 32 -8.00 0.40 -5.68
CA GLY A 32 -6.60 0.69 -5.37
C GLY A 32 -5.63 -0.25 -6.09
N MET A 33 -4.47 0.28 -6.47
CA MET A 33 -3.34 -0.53 -6.98
C MET A 33 -2.61 -1.20 -5.82
N LYS A 34 -2.66 -2.52 -5.76
CA LYS A 34 -2.01 -3.30 -4.70
C LYS A 34 -0.49 -3.26 -4.85
N LEU A 35 0.20 -2.80 -3.82
CA LEU A 35 1.67 -2.73 -3.78
C LEU A 35 2.27 -3.88 -3.00
N ALA A 36 1.73 -4.18 -1.82
CA ALA A 36 2.21 -5.27 -0.97
C ALA A 36 1.07 -5.99 -0.21
N THR A 37 1.31 -7.23 0.18
CA THR A 37 0.39 -8.05 0.98
C THR A 37 1.17 -8.90 1.96
N ALA A 38 0.72 -9.01 3.20
CA ALA A 38 1.33 -9.92 4.16
C ALA A 38 1.15 -11.38 3.72
N LYS A 39 2.11 -12.25 4.06
CA LYS A 39 2.07 -13.67 3.68
C LYS A 39 1.21 -14.49 4.62
N GLU A 40 1.24 -14.15 5.91
CA GLU A 40 0.57 -14.91 6.98
C GLU A 40 -0.80 -14.31 7.33
N ASP A 41 -1.01 -13.04 7.00
CA ASP A 41 -2.28 -12.34 7.14
C ASP A 41 -2.77 -11.89 5.76
N ALA A 42 -3.80 -12.56 5.24
CA ALA A 42 -4.35 -12.23 3.94
C ALA A 42 -5.15 -10.92 3.95
N THR A 43 -5.43 -10.31 5.10
CA THR A 43 -6.18 -9.05 5.21
C THR A 43 -5.26 -7.84 5.16
N LEU A 44 -4.01 -7.97 5.62
CA LEU A 44 -3.04 -6.89 5.66
C LEU A 44 -2.44 -6.60 4.27
N MET A 45 -2.77 -5.43 3.73
CA MET A 45 -2.38 -5.02 2.39
C MET A 45 -2.05 -3.53 2.32
N LEU A 46 -1.11 -3.18 1.44
CA LEU A 46 -0.73 -1.81 1.10
C LEU A 46 -1.13 -1.51 -0.33
N TYR A 47 -1.83 -0.40 -0.53
CA TYR A 47 -2.34 0.07 -1.80
C TYR A 47 -1.83 1.48 -2.13
N LEU A 48 -1.77 1.78 -3.43
CA LEU A 48 -1.78 3.12 -3.98
C LEU A 48 -3.21 3.44 -4.42
N ILE A 49 -3.78 4.52 -3.91
CA ILE A 49 -5.13 4.98 -4.21
C ILE A 49 -5.10 6.42 -4.73
N GLU A 50 -6.20 6.86 -5.34
CA GLU A 50 -6.42 8.26 -5.67
C GLU A 50 -7.60 8.80 -4.85
N VAL A 51 -7.38 9.90 -4.15
CA VAL A 51 -8.40 10.59 -3.35
C VAL A 51 -8.33 12.06 -3.72
N ASP A 52 -9.45 12.62 -4.20
CA ASP A 52 -9.56 14.01 -4.64
C ASP A 52 -8.49 14.41 -5.68
N GLY A 53 -8.14 13.49 -6.59
CA GLY A 53 -7.11 13.70 -7.61
C GLY A 53 -5.67 13.64 -7.10
N GLN A 54 -5.46 13.31 -5.82
CA GLN A 54 -4.14 13.13 -5.23
C GLN A 54 -3.85 11.65 -4.97
N LYS A 55 -2.66 11.20 -5.36
CA LYS A 55 -2.17 9.87 -5.00
C LYS A 55 -1.87 9.79 -3.50
N LYS A 56 -2.43 8.77 -2.86
CA LYS A 56 -2.21 8.44 -1.45
C LYS A 56 -1.90 6.95 -1.31
N PHE A 57 -1.29 6.58 -0.22
CA PHE A 57 -1.12 5.19 0.18
C PHE A 57 -2.21 4.83 1.17
N GLU A 58 -2.70 3.60 1.08
CA GLU A 58 -3.69 3.07 2.01
C GLU A 58 -3.24 1.72 2.53
N VAL A 59 -3.12 1.60 3.85
CA VAL A 59 -2.91 0.32 4.53
C VAL A 59 -4.27 -0.17 4.96
N ARG A 60 -4.63 -1.40 4.59
CA ARG A 60 -5.89 -2.06 4.95
C ARG A 60 -5.56 -3.31 5.77
N TRP A 61 -6.32 -3.57 6.82
CA TRP A 61 -6.24 -4.78 7.65
C TRP A 61 -7.60 -5.06 8.29
N ASP A 62 -8.03 -6.32 8.31
CA ASP A 62 -9.38 -6.71 8.73
C ASP A 62 -10.47 -5.78 8.12
N ASP A 63 -11.23 -5.07 8.97
CA ASP A 63 -12.26 -4.09 8.61
C ASP A 63 -11.77 -2.63 8.72
N SER A 64 -10.47 -2.43 8.96
CA SER A 64 -9.84 -1.12 9.18
C SER A 64 -8.95 -0.71 8.01
N HIS A 65 -8.76 0.60 7.87
CA HIS A 65 -7.82 1.16 6.92
C HIS A 65 -7.30 2.52 7.39
N GLU A 66 -6.10 2.87 6.94
CA GLU A 66 -5.48 4.17 7.21
C GLU A 66 -4.80 4.72 5.95
N GLN A 67 -4.95 6.03 5.73
CA GLN A 67 -4.44 6.71 4.54
C GLN A 67 -3.26 7.61 4.87
N PHE A 68 -2.27 7.61 3.97
CA PHE A 68 -1.02 8.33 4.12
C PHE A 68 -0.68 9.07 2.83
N THR A 69 -0.12 10.27 2.95
CA THR A 69 0.38 11.04 1.80
C THR A 69 1.80 10.63 1.41
N GLY A 70 2.58 10.10 2.35
CA GLY A 70 3.98 9.72 2.15
C GLY A 70 4.22 8.22 2.23
N TRP A 71 5.11 7.73 1.38
CA TRP A 71 5.53 6.32 1.35
C TRP A 71 6.05 5.85 2.71
N TYR A 72 6.94 6.61 3.35
CA TYR A 72 7.58 6.19 4.60
C TYR A 72 6.57 5.91 5.72
N SER A 73 5.60 6.80 5.93
CA SER A 73 4.56 6.61 6.95
C SER A 73 3.68 5.40 6.66
N ALA A 74 3.27 5.21 5.40
CA ALA A 74 2.50 4.05 4.99
C ALA A 74 3.28 2.74 5.18
N TRP A 75 4.57 2.77 4.82
CA TRP A 75 5.45 1.63 4.91
C TRP A 75 5.74 1.26 6.36
N GLU A 76 6.04 2.24 7.22
CA GLU A 76 6.22 2.02 8.66
C GLU A 76 4.98 1.40 9.28
N ASN A 77 3.78 1.93 8.98
CA ASN A 77 2.51 1.39 9.47
C ASN A 77 2.29 -0.06 8.99
N PHE A 78 2.46 -0.32 7.70
CA PHE A 78 2.35 -1.68 7.15
C PHE A 78 3.33 -2.66 7.81
N THR A 79 4.59 -2.26 8.04
CA THR A 79 5.59 -3.11 8.70
C THR A 79 5.33 -3.31 10.19
N TRP A 80 4.73 -2.32 10.86
CA TRP A 80 4.30 -2.45 12.25
C TRP A 80 3.13 -3.42 12.38
N CYS A 81 2.13 -3.32 11.50
CA CYS A 81 1.03 -4.29 11.42
C CYS A 81 1.56 -5.71 11.14
N LEU A 82 2.55 -5.84 10.24
CA LEU A 82 3.22 -7.12 9.95
C LEU A 82 3.89 -7.74 11.18
N ASP A 83 4.54 -6.94 12.02
CA ASP A 83 5.22 -7.42 13.25
C ASP A 83 4.23 -7.84 14.32
N ILE A 84 3.07 -7.19 14.39
CA ILE A 84 2.00 -7.55 15.34
C ILE A 84 1.27 -8.80 14.90
N ALA A 85 0.91 -8.92 13.63
CA ALA A 85 0.21 -10.10 13.10
C ALA A 85 1.06 -11.37 13.15
N GLY A 86 2.40 -11.24 13.16
CA GLY A 86 3.34 -12.37 13.25
C GLY A 86 3.68 -12.83 14.68
N LYS A 87 3.05 -12.27 15.72
CA LYS A 87 3.19 -12.69 17.13
C LYS A 87 2.00 -13.51 17.59
#